data_AF-A0A4P7D3B6-F1
#
_entry.id   AF-A0A4P7D3B6-F1
#
_cell.length_a   1.000
_cell.length_b   1.000
_cell.length_c   1.000
_cell.angle_alpha   90.00
_cell.angle_beta   90.00
_cell.angle_gamma   90.00
#
_symmetry.space_group_name_H-M   'P 1'
#
loop_
_entity.id
_entity.type
_entity.pdbx_description
1 polymer ?
#
loop_
_entity_poly.entity_id
_entity_poly.type
_entity_poly.pdbx_seq_one_letter_code
_entity_poly.pdbx_strand_id
1 'polypeptide(L)'
;MRFVQFGYAIGVAAALWSTCSIAAEPGSAYQTPVQLSSGKNLLCGVNEAPPAGATAVLTRREQVQADVLATQRLRLVSGPTSPYPSDYTAPTVACVSAG
;
A
#
# COMPACT_ATOMS: atom_id res chain seq x y z
N MET A 1 -7.98 -60.01 38.75
CA MET A 1 -7.12 -59.22 37.85
C MET A 1 -7.99 -58.66 36.73
N ARG A 2 -7.77 -57.39 36.35
CA ARG A 2 -7.82 -56.86 34.96
C ARG A 2 -8.87 -55.75 34.64
N PHE A 3 -8.33 -54.51 34.64
CA PHE A 3 -8.63 -53.25 33.91
C PHE A 3 -10.00 -52.55 34.13
N VAL A 4 -10.11 -51.51 34.96
CA VAL A 4 -9.59 -50.11 34.89
C VAL A 4 -10.37 -49.24 33.90
N GLN A 5 -11.17 -48.35 34.49
CA GLN A 5 -11.95 -47.26 33.93
C GLN A 5 -11.04 -46.10 33.51
N PHE A 6 -10.94 -45.79 32.21
CA PHE A 6 -10.49 -44.48 31.72
C PHE A 6 -11.06 -44.20 30.33
N GLY A 7 -11.95 -43.22 30.26
CA GLY A 7 -12.44 -42.64 29.02
C GLY A 7 -12.70 -41.16 29.25
N TYR A 8 -11.67 -40.44 29.71
CA TYR A 8 -11.71 -39.00 29.91
C TYR A 8 -11.80 -38.35 28.52
N ALA A 9 -12.97 -37.79 28.22
CA ALA A 9 -13.21 -37.06 26.98
C ALA A 9 -12.35 -35.79 26.97
N ILE A 10 -11.21 -35.82 26.27
CA ILE A 10 -10.44 -34.62 25.97
C ILE A 10 -10.94 -34.09 24.63
N GLY A 11 -12.00 -33.29 24.68
CA GLY A 11 -12.38 -32.44 23.56
C GLY A 11 -11.40 -31.27 23.50
N VAL A 12 -10.38 -31.36 22.65
CA VAL A 12 -9.49 -30.23 22.36
C VAL A 12 -10.25 -29.27 21.45
N ALA A 13 -10.94 -28.29 22.03
CA ALA A 13 -11.46 -27.15 21.29
C ALA A 13 -10.27 -26.24 20.93
N ALA A 14 -9.67 -26.47 19.76
CA ALA A 14 -8.73 -25.52 19.18
C ALA A 14 -9.51 -24.27 18.76
N ALA A 15 -9.52 -23.26 19.62
CA ALA A 15 -10.02 -21.94 19.27
C ALA A 15 -9.13 -21.37 18.16
N LEU A 16 -9.58 -21.48 16.91
CA LEU A 16 -9.01 -20.77 15.78
C LEU A 16 -9.32 -19.28 16.01
N TRP A 17 -8.41 -18.58 16.66
CA TRP A 17 -8.42 -17.12 16.68
C TRP A 17 -8.11 -16.66 15.27
N SER A 18 -9.17 -16.53 14.46
CA SER A 18 -9.12 -15.80 13.20
C SER A 18 -8.84 -14.34 13.56
N THR A 19 -7.57 -13.97 13.52
CA THR A 19 -7.16 -12.57 13.61
C THR A 19 -7.73 -11.88 12.39
N CYS A 20 -8.85 -11.17 12.57
CA CYS A 20 -9.29 -10.18 11.60
C CYS A 20 -8.12 -9.22 11.42
N SER A 21 -7.40 -9.37 10.31
CA SER A 21 -6.43 -8.38 9.88
C SER A 21 -7.25 -7.15 9.53
N ILE A 22 -7.34 -6.21 10.48
CA ILE A 22 -7.72 -4.85 10.17
C ILE A 22 -6.62 -4.31 9.26
N ALA A 23 -6.87 -4.32 7.95
CA ALA A 23 -6.05 -3.59 7.02
C ALA A 23 -6.16 -2.13 7.44
N ALA A 24 -5.06 -1.56 7.94
CA ALA A 24 -4.99 -0.14 8.24
C ALA A 24 -5.53 0.63 7.04
N GLU A 25 -6.39 1.63 7.28
CA GLU A 25 -6.88 2.48 6.20
C GLU A 25 -5.67 2.93 5.38
N PRO A 26 -5.71 2.77 4.05
CA PRO A 26 -4.59 3.16 3.22
C PRO A 26 -4.38 4.66 3.44
N GLY A 27 -3.31 5.00 4.14
CA GLY A 27 -2.94 6.38 4.40
C GLY A 27 -2.86 7.15 3.08
N SER A 28 -3.16 8.44 3.14
CA SER A 28 -2.94 9.35 2.02
C SER A 28 -1.45 9.46 1.63
N ALA A 29 -0.57 9.03 2.53
CA ALA A 29 0.88 8.97 2.41
C ALA A 29 1.36 7.53 2.17
N TYR A 30 2.15 7.31 1.11
CA TYR A 30 2.80 6.04 0.82
C TYR A 30 3.90 6.15 -0.24
N GLN A 31 4.77 5.14 -0.29
CA GLN A 31 5.69 4.92 -1.41
C GLN A 31 5.17 3.82 -2.33
N THR A 32 5.35 3.98 -3.63
CA THR A 32 4.96 2.99 -4.64
C THR A 32 5.99 2.89 -5.76
N PRO A 33 6.35 1.68 -6.20
CA PRO A 33 7.10 1.51 -7.44
C PRO A 33 6.22 1.89 -8.63
N VAL A 34 6.80 2.55 -9.62
CA VAL A 34 6.15 2.96 -10.86
C VAL A 34 7.01 2.55 -12.04
N GLN A 35 6.43 1.82 -12.98
CA GLN A 35 7.07 1.48 -14.24
C GLN A 35 6.49 2.35 -15.35
N LEU A 36 7.35 3.14 -16.00
CA LEU A 36 6.96 4.00 -17.10
C LEU A 36 6.88 3.21 -18.41
N SER A 37 6.08 3.73 -19.35
CA SER A 37 5.99 3.18 -20.70
C SER A 37 7.31 3.26 -21.47
N SER A 38 8.21 4.16 -21.09
CA SER A 38 9.57 4.27 -21.61
C SER A 38 10.53 3.18 -21.09
N GLY A 39 10.07 2.31 -20.18
CA GLY A 39 10.86 1.24 -19.56
C GLY A 39 11.63 1.67 -18.31
N LYS A 40 11.55 2.94 -17.88
CA LYS A 40 12.16 3.42 -16.64
C LYS A 40 11.39 2.92 -15.42
N ASN A 41 12.12 2.48 -14.40
CA ASN A 41 11.57 2.12 -13.10
C ASN A 41 11.84 3.25 -12.11
N LEU A 42 10.80 3.62 -11.37
CA LEU A 42 10.83 4.70 -10.39
C LEU A 42 10.29 4.21 -9.05
N LEU A 43 10.75 4.83 -7.97
CA LEU A 43 10.12 4.76 -6.67
C LEU A 43 9.55 6.14 -6.36
N CYS A 44 8.23 6.23 -6.16
CA CYS A 44 7.53 7.48 -5.95
C CYS A 44 6.93 7.53 -4.54
N GLY A 45 7.22 8.60 -3.80
CA GLY A 45 6.54 8.97 -2.56
C GLY A 45 5.35 9.86 -2.87
N VAL A 46 4.17 9.49 -2.38
CA VAL A 46 2.92 10.26 -2.46
C VAL A 46 2.64 10.79 -1.07
N ASN A 47 2.49 12.12 -0.94
CA ASN A 47 2.32 12.84 0.33
C ASN A 47 3.39 12.55 1.42
N GLU A 48 4.51 11.96 1.01
CA GLU A 48 5.67 11.69 1.84
C GLU A 48 6.89 12.42 1.28
N ALA A 49 7.95 12.49 2.09
CA ALA A 49 9.25 12.93 1.60
C ALA A 49 9.70 12.06 0.41
N PRO A 50 10.48 12.63 -0.53
CA PRO A 50 11.03 11.86 -1.63
C PRO A 50 11.80 10.64 -1.11
N PRO A 51 11.60 9.44 -1.69
CA PRO A 51 12.40 8.28 -1.32
C PRO A 51 13.89 8.54 -1.58
N ALA A 52 14.76 7.87 -0.80
CA ALA A 52 16.19 7.98 -1.01
C ALA A 52 16.57 7.39 -2.38
N GLY A 53 17.27 8.17 -3.21
CA GLY A 53 17.70 7.71 -4.53
C GLY A 53 18.18 8.84 -5.43
N ALA A 54 18.67 8.46 -6.61
CA ALA A 54 19.05 9.41 -7.63
C ALA A 54 17.80 10.03 -8.26
N THR A 55 17.77 11.35 -8.41
CA THR A 55 16.70 12.04 -9.13
C THR A 55 16.65 11.51 -10.57
N ALA A 56 15.50 10.97 -10.97
CA ALA A 56 15.32 10.51 -12.34
C ALA A 56 15.20 11.71 -13.28
N VAL A 57 15.97 11.70 -14.38
CA VAL A 57 15.79 12.67 -15.46
C VAL A 57 14.60 12.23 -16.30
N LEU A 58 13.45 12.86 -16.07
CA LEU A 58 12.19 12.57 -16.73
C LEU A 58 11.81 13.71 -17.67
N THR A 59 11.33 13.36 -18.86
CA THR A 59 10.63 14.32 -19.72
C THR A 59 9.31 14.72 -19.08
N ARG A 60 8.71 15.84 -19.52
CA ARG A 60 7.41 16.29 -19.01
C ARG A 60 6.31 15.22 -19.16
N ARG A 61 6.33 14.45 -20.26
CA ARG A 61 5.36 13.36 -20.47
C ARG A 61 5.56 12.22 -19.46
N GLU A 62 6.81 11.87 -19.18
CA GLU A 62 7.16 10.84 -18.20
C GLU A 62 6.80 11.27 -16.77
N GLN A 63 6.99 12.55 -16.43
CA GLN A 63 6.56 13.09 -15.13
C GLN A 63 5.05 12.96 -14.94
N VAL A 64 4.25 13.42 -15.92
CA VAL A 64 2.80 13.29 -15.86
C VAL A 64 2.38 11.81 -15.78
N GLN A 65 3.04 10.92 -16.52
CA GLN A 65 2.77 9.49 -16.42
C GLN A 65 3.08 8.95 -15.02
N ALA A 66 4.22 9.34 -14.44
CA ALA A 66 4.62 8.94 -13.10
C ALA A 66 3.60 9.40 -12.05
N ASP A 67 3.15 10.66 -12.12
CA ASP A 67 2.19 11.24 -11.19
C ASP A 67 0.84 10.53 -11.26
N VAL A 68 0.36 10.25 -12.47
CA VAL A 68 -0.92 9.54 -12.69
C VAL A 68 -0.86 8.11 -12.16
N LEU A 69 0.24 7.39 -12.41
CA LEU A 69 0.41 6.02 -11.92
C LEU A 69 0.59 5.98 -10.40
N ALA A 70 1.40 6.88 -9.84
CA ALA A 70 1.65 6.95 -8.40
C ALA A 70 0.37 7.27 -7.61
N THR A 71 -0.47 8.17 -8.11
CA THR A 71 -1.72 8.60 -7.43
C THR A 71 -2.93 7.73 -7.75
N GLN A 72 -2.79 6.70 -8.60
CA GLN A 72 -3.91 5.85 -9.02
C GLN A 72 -4.64 5.23 -7.82
N ARG A 73 -3.89 4.80 -6.80
CA ARG A 73 -4.45 4.24 -5.56
C ARG A 73 -5.31 5.25 -4.80
N LEU A 74 -4.87 6.50 -4.66
CA LEU A 74 -5.64 7.53 -3.96
C LEU A 74 -6.99 7.79 -4.60
N ARG A 75 -7.06 7.78 -5.94
CA ARG A 75 -8.31 7.96 -6.69
C ARG A 75 -9.34 6.88 -6.40
N LEU A 76 -8.91 5.68 -6.04
CA LEU A 76 -9.81 4.59 -5.66
C LEU A 76 -10.35 4.75 -4.23
N VAL A 77 -9.60 5.43 -3.36
CA VAL A 77 -9.93 5.59 -1.93
C VAL A 77 -10.81 6.82 -1.68
N SER A 78 -10.54 7.93 -2.36
CA SER A 78 -11.11 9.24 -2.02
C SER A 78 -12.55 9.47 -2.49
N GLY A 79 -13.08 8.59 -3.34
CA GLY A 79 -14.44 8.69 -3.88
C GLY A 79 -14.68 9.98 -4.69
N PRO A 80 -15.93 10.22 -5.13
CA PRO A 80 -16.28 11.43 -5.89
C PRO A 80 -16.39 12.70 -5.02
N THR A 81 -16.43 12.56 -3.69
CA THR A 81 -16.69 13.64 -2.74
C THR A 81 -15.61 13.64 -1.65
N SER A 82 -14.50 14.32 -1.91
CA SER A 82 -13.48 14.63 -0.91
C SER A 82 -13.40 16.16 -0.74
N PRO A 83 -13.32 16.69 0.48
CA PRO A 83 -13.21 18.12 0.72
C PRO A 83 -11.91 18.67 0.11
N TYR A 84 -11.96 19.88 -0.42
CA TYR A 84 -10.80 20.57 -0.99
C TYR A 84 -10.36 21.73 -0.09
N PRO A 85 -9.05 21.89 0.22
CA PRO A 85 -7.96 20.97 -0.11
C PRO A 85 -7.86 19.79 0.88
N SER A 86 -7.54 18.60 0.38
CA SER A 86 -7.17 17.43 1.18
C SER A 86 -6.00 16.68 0.55
N ASP A 87 -5.30 15.86 1.33
CA ASP A 87 -4.20 15.01 0.84
C ASP A 87 -4.63 14.04 -0.28
N TYR A 88 -5.93 13.82 -0.42
CA TYR A 88 -6.53 12.98 -1.45
C TYR A 88 -6.86 13.72 -2.74
N THR A 89 -7.11 15.04 -2.69
CA THR A 89 -7.47 15.86 -3.87
C THR A 89 -6.29 16.60 -4.47
N ALA A 90 -5.29 16.95 -3.66
CA ALA A 90 -4.07 17.62 -4.12
C ALA A 90 -2.81 16.92 -3.58
N PRO A 91 -2.55 15.65 -3.97
CA PRO A 91 -1.41 14.92 -3.48
C PRO A 91 -0.09 15.49 -4.05
N THR A 92 0.93 15.53 -3.22
CA THR A 92 2.30 15.81 -3.67
C THR A 92 2.98 14.50 -4.06
N VAL A 93 3.63 14.47 -5.23
CA VAL A 93 4.36 13.29 -5.71
C VAL A 93 5.81 13.64 -5.93
N ALA A 94 6.71 12.82 -5.39
CA ALA A 94 8.15 12.92 -5.63
C ALA A 94 8.72 11.56 -6.00
N CYS A 95 9.32 11.46 -7.19
CA CYS A 95 9.85 10.21 -7.72
C CYS A 95 11.38 10.25 -7.85
N VAL A 96 12.01 9.12 -7.54
CA VAL A 96 13.44 8.85 -7.78
C VAL A 96 13.61 7.61 -8.65
N SER A 97 14.78 7.47 -9.27
CA SER A 97 15.12 6.27 -10.04
C SER A 97 15.19 5.06 -9.11
N ALA A 98 14.42 4.02 -9.42
CA ALA A 98 14.60 2.70 -8.84
C ALA A 98 15.50 1.92 -9.81
N GLY A 99 16.77 1.77 -9.42
CA GLY A 99 17.83 1.18 -10.25
C GLY A 99 17.52 -0.22 -10.77
#